data_AF-A0A934RTH7-F1
#
_entry.id   AF-A0A934RTH7-F1
#
_cell.length_a   1.000
_cell.length_b   1.000
_cell.length_c   1.000
_cell.angle_alpha   90.00
_cell.angle_beta   90.00
_cell.angle_gamma   90.00
#
_symmetry.space_group_name_H-M   'P 1'
#
loop_
_entity.id
_entity.type
_entity.pdbx_description
1 polymer ?
#
loop_
_entity_poly.entity_id
_entity_poly.type
_entity_poly.pdbx_seq_one_letter_code
_entity_poly.pdbx_strand_id
1 'polypeptide(L)'
;MSKRPTQKTSHTSSILNRIIWLTFALFLFVGMFGLSTVYLRHEAAKLANENKVLYAEISEQKRHIAELGAVIARQTTRDQLKSLNNVYSLGLQLPRERQIIHVIEDPTKRLYEKQTQSMLTASTF
;
A
#
# COMPACT_ATOMS: atom_id res chain seq x y z
N MET A 1 -47.03 56.28 50.96
CA MET A 1 -45.60 56.15 50.61
C MET A 1 -45.16 54.71 50.88
N SER A 2 -45.26 53.82 49.88
CA SER A 2 -45.07 52.37 50.07
C SER A 2 -43.66 51.95 49.65
N LYS A 3 -42.85 51.50 50.60
CA LYS A 3 -41.49 51.00 50.36
C LYS A 3 -41.57 49.53 49.93
N ARG A 4 -41.18 49.22 48.68
CA ARG A 4 -40.98 47.83 48.21
C ARG A 4 -39.68 47.27 48.80
N PRO A 5 -39.66 46.00 49.25
CA PRO A 5 -38.45 45.40 49.78
C PRO A 5 -37.50 44.99 48.66
N THR A 6 -36.22 45.06 48.99
CA THR A 6 -35.03 44.84 48.19
C THR A 6 -34.94 43.42 47.61
N GLN A 7 -34.86 43.31 46.28
CA GLN A 7 -34.51 42.07 45.60
C GLN A 7 -32.99 41.87 45.65
N LYS A 8 -32.47 41.20 46.68
CA LYS A 8 -31.10 40.68 46.75
C LYS A 8 -31.11 39.17 46.52
N THR A 9 -31.18 38.71 45.27
CA THR A 9 -30.95 37.29 44.92
C THR A 9 -30.19 37.06 43.61
N SER A 10 -29.79 38.11 42.89
CA SER A 10 -29.17 38.01 41.54
C SER A 10 -27.88 37.17 41.48
N HIS A 11 -27.04 37.23 42.53
CA HIS A 11 -25.72 36.58 42.49
C HIS A 11 -25.78 35.06 42.65
N THR A 12 -26.67 34.55 43.52
CA THR A 12 -26.81 33.12 43.80
C THR A 12 -27.45 32.38 42.63
N SER A 13 -28.46 32.95 41.98
CA SER A 13 -29.09 32.36 40.79
C SER A 13 -28.14 32.32 39.59
N SER A 14 -27.25 33.31 39.45
CA SER A 14 -26.25 33.36 38.38
C SER A 14 -25.17 32.27 38.55
N ILE A 15 -24.67 32.08 39.76
CA ILE A 15 -23.69 31.02 40.07
C ILE A 15 -24.31 29.64 39.84
N LEU A 16 -25.56 29.43 40.29
CA LEU A 16 -26.25 28.16 40.13
C LEU A 16 -26.47 27.83 38.64
N ASN A 17 -26.94 28.80 37.85
CA ASN A 17 -27.10 28.64 36.40
C ASN A 17 -25.76 28.29 35.72
N ARG A 18 -24.66 28.92 36.14
CA ARG A 18 -23.32 28.63 35.61
C ARG A 18 -22.84 27.21 35.93
N ILE A 19 -23.11 26.72 37.14
CA ILE A 19 -22.78 25.34 37.54
C ILE A 19 -23.61 24.33 36.74
N ILE A 20 -24.90 24.60 36.53
CA ILE A 20 -25.78 23.75 35.74
C ILE A 20 -25.29 23.67 34.28
N TRP A 21 -24.94 24.81 33.67
CA TRP A 21 -24.37 24.81 32.31
C TRP A 21 -23.02 24.11 32.22
N LEU A 22 -22.15 24.29 33.21
CA LEU A 22 -20.84 23.61 33.25
C LEU A 22 -20.98 22.09 33.38
N THR A 23 -21.87 21.61 34.25
CA THR A 23 -22.11 20.18 34.42
C THR A 23 -22.77 19.56 33.19
N PHE A 24 -23.70 20.28 32.56
CA PHE A 24 -24.31 19.84 31.29
C PHE A 24 -23.28 19.79 30.17
N ALA A 25 -22.43 20.81 30.03
CA ALA A 25 -21.36 20.84 29.05
C ALA A 25 -20.36 19.70 29.28
N LEU A 26 -19.99 19.43 30.54
CA LEU A 26 -19.12 18.31 30.89
C LEU A 26 -19.76 16.97 30.50
N PHE A 27 -21.04 16.78 30.79
CA PHE A 27 -21.75 15.54 30.46
C PHE A 27 -21.82 15.30 28.95
N LEU A 28 -22.10 16.36 28.17
CA LEU A 28 -22.06 16.29 26.71
C LEU A 28 -20.67 15.98 26.19
N PHE A 29 -19.63 16.59 26.78
CA PHE A 29 -18.25 16.32 26.39
C PHE A 29 -17.89 14.85 26.63
N VAL A 30 -18.16 14.34 27.83
CA VAL A 30 -17.91 12.93 28.16
C VAL A 30 -18.70 11.98 27.26
N GLY A 31 -19.97 12.30 26.98
CA GLY A 31 -20.79 11.55 26.04
C GLY A 31 -20.19 11.52 24.63
N MET A 32 -19.77 12.67 24.12
CA MET A 32 -19.17 12.80 22.79
C MET A 32 -17.86 12.02 22.68
N PHE A 33 -16.99 12.10 23.69
CA PHE A 33 -15.76 11.30 23.75
C PHE A 33 -16.07 9.79 23.76
N GLY A 34 -17.07 9.36 24.52
CA GLY A 34 -17.50 7.96 24.52
C GLY A 34 -17.92 7.47 23.13
N LEU A 35 -18.79 8.22 22.45
CA LEU A 35 -19.23 7.92 21.09
C LEU A 35 -18.06 7.92 20.08
N SER A 36 -17.16 8.92 20.15
CA SER A 36 -16.00 9.00 19.27
C SER A 36 -15.06 7.80 19.43
N THR A 37 -14.83 7.33 20.66
CA THR A 37 -13.94 6.17 20.89
C THR A 37 -14.48 4.88 20.30
N VAL A 38 -15.80 4.64 20.40
CA VAL A 38 -16.44 3.47 19.82
C VAL A 38 -16.40 3.53 18.30
N TYR A 39 -16.68 4.71 17.73
CA TYR A 39 -16.59 4.94 16.28
C TYR A 39 -15.17 4.68 15.76
N LEU A 40 -14.15 5.24 16.42
CA LEU A 40 -12.75 5.02 16.05
C LEU A 40 -12.38 3.53 16.14
N ARG A 41 -12.84 2.82 17.17
CA ARG A 41 -12.59 1.38 17.30
C ARG A 41 -13.21 0.60 16.16
N HIS A 42 -14.42 0.95 15.75
CA HIS A 42 -15.10 0.30 14.64
C HIS A 42 -14.36 0.54 13.32
N GLU A 43 -14.02 1.80 13.04
CA GLU A 43 -13.23 2.18 11.85
C GLU A 43 -11.85 1.51 11.84
N ALA A 44 -11.16 1.46 12.98
CA ALA A 44 -9.87 0.78 13.09
C ALA A 44 -9.99 -0.73 12.82
N ALA A 45 -11.05 -1.38 13.29
CA ALA A 45 -11.29 -2.79 13.04
C ALA A 45 -11.59 -3.06 11.54
N LYS A 46 -12.37 -2.18 10.90
CA LYS A 46 -12.66 -2.25 9.47
C LYS A 46 -11.38 -2.07 8.64
N LEU A 47 -10.60 -1.04 8.95
CA LEU A 47 -9.34 -0.74 8.28
C LEU A 47 -8.33 -1.89 8.46
N ALA A 48 -8.24 -2.47 9.66
CA ALA A 48 -7.36 -3.61 9.90
C ALA A 48 -7.76 -4.84 9.07
N ASN A 49 -9.06 -5.07 8.88
CA ASN A 49 -9.55 -6.16 8.04
C ASN A 49 -9.25 -5.92 6.55
N GLU A 50 -9.49 -4.71 6.04
CA GLU A 50 -9.15 -4.33 4.68
C GLU A 50 -7.64 -4.49 4.41
N ASN A 51 -6.81 -4.02 5.36
CA ASN A 51 -5.37 -4.15 5.26
C ASN A 51 -4.91 -5.62 5.26
N LYS A 52 -5.53 -6.46 6.11
CA LYS A 52 -5.26 -7.91 6.13
C LYS A 52 -5.58 -8.57 4.79
N VAL A 53 -6.68 -8.19 4.14
CA VAL A 53 -7.06 -8.70 2.82
C VAL A 53 -6.02 -8.28 1.77
N LEU A 54 -5.60 -7.02 1.77
CA LEU A 54 -4.56 -6.52 0.86
C LEU A 54 -3.23 -7.26 1.05
N TYR A 55 -2.79 -7.50 2.29
CA TYR A 55 -1.58 -8.27 2.55
C TYR A 55 -1.67 -9.71 2.05
N ALA A 56 -2.84 -10.34 2.18
CA ALA A 56 -3.05 -11.69 1.67
C ALA A 56 -2.93 -11.72 0.13
N GLU A 57 -3.58 -10.78 -0.55
CA GLU A 57 -3.52 -10.67 -2.02
C GLU A 57 -2.09 -10.41 -2.52
N ILE A 58 -1.35 -9.52 -1.86
CA ILE A 58 0.07 -9.28 -2.18
C ILE A 58 0.89 -10.56 -2.03
N SER A 59 0.64 -11.37 -0.98
CA SER A 59 1.36 -12.62 -0.76
C SER A 59 1.07 -13.64 -1.87
N GLU A 60 -0.19 -13.70 -2.33
CA GLU A 60 -0.62 -14.57 -3.41
C GLU A 60 0.00 -14.15 -4.74
N GLN A 61 -0.05 -12.86 -5.08
CA GLN A 61 0.58 -12.31 -6.28
C GLN A 61 2.09 -12.57 -6.28
N LYS A 62 2.77 -12.39 -5.14
CA LYS A 62 4.19 -12.74 -5.01
C LYS A 62 4.45 -14.21 -5.28
N ARG A 63 3.57 -15.10 -4.82
CA ARG A 63 3.68 -16.54 -5.11
C ARG A 63 3.51 -16.82 -6.59
N HIS A 64 2.52 -16.22 -7.24
CA HIS A 64 2.32 -16.34 -8.69
C HIS A 64 3.52 -15.83 -9.48
N ILE A 65 4.11 -14.70 -9.09
CA ILE A 65 5.33 -14.17 -9.71
C ILE A 65 6.49 -15.16 -9.55
N ALA A 66 6.67 -15.74 -8.37
CA ALA A 66 7.72 -16.73 -8.13
C ALA A 66 7.50 -18.02 -8.94
N GLU A 67 6.26 -18.51 -9.01
CA GLU A 67 5.88 -19.66 -9.83
C GLU A 67 6.15 -19.41 -11.32
N LEU A 68 5.71 -18.26 -11.85
CA LEU A 68 5.97 -17.85 -13.23
C LEU A 68 7.46 -17.67 -13.49
N GLY A 69 8.19 -17.04 -12.58
CA GLY A 69 9.64 -16.89 -12.66
C GLY A 69 10.36 -18.24 -12.72
N ALA A 70 9.91 -19.22 -11.95
CA ALA A 70 10.44 -20.58 -12.00
C ALA A 70 10.12 -21.29 -13.33
N VAL A 71 8.92 -21.09 -13.88
CA VAL A 71 8.55 -21.62 -15.21
C VAL A 71 9.41 -20.99 -16.29
N ILE A 72 9.56 -19.66 -16.27
CA ILE A 72 10.40 -18.93 -17.21
C ILE A 72 11.85 -19.40 -17.10
N ALA A 73 12.41 -19.49 -15.89
CA ALA A 73 13.78 -19.97 -15.69
C ALA A 73 14.01 -21.39 -16.25
N ARG A 74 13.01 -22.28 -16.09
CA ARG A 74 13.06 -23.63 -16.67
C ARG A 74 13.02 -23.59 -18.20
N GLN A 75 12.20 -22.73 -18.79
CA GLN A 75 12.07 -22.60 -20.24
C GLN A 75 13.24 -21.83 -20.88
N THR A 76 13.87 -20.91 -20.14
CA THR A 76 15.00 -20.10 -20.60
C THR A 76 16.36 -20.73 -20.35
N THR A 77 16.38 -22.00 -19.91
CA THR A 77 17.62 -22.77 -19.77
C THR A 77 18.25 -23.02 -21.14
N ARG A 78 19.57 -22.90 -21.24
CA ARG A 78 20.36 -23.04 -22.50
C ARG A 78 20.00 -24.31 -23.28
N ASP A 79 19.78 -25.43 -22.59
CA ASP A 79 19.46 -26.71 -23.22
C ASP A 79 18.06 -26.72 -23.85
N GLN A 80 17.08 -26.09 -23.21
CA GLN A 80 15.74 -25.88 -23.77
C GLN A 80 15.80 -24.96 -25.00
N LEU A 81 16.51 -23.83 -24.93
CA LEU A 81 16.68 -22.95 -26.09
C LEU A 81 17.42 -23.65 -27.24
N LYS A 82 18.42 -24.49 -26.95
CA LYS A 82 19.14 -25.28 -27.96
C LYS A 82 18.21 -26.30 -28.63
N SER A 83 17.38 -26.98 -27.84
CA SER A 83 16.36 -27.91 -28.33
C SER A 83 15.35 -27.19 -29.24
N LEU A 84 14.80 -26.06 -28.78
CA LEU A 84 13.86 -25.23 -29.55
C LEU A 84 14.48 -24.71 -30.85
N ASN A 85 15.73 -24.25 -30.83
CA ASN A 85 16.47 -23.81 -32.02
C ASN A 85 16.59 -24.93 -33.08
N ASN A 86 16.76 -26.17 -32.62
CA ASN A 86 16.88 -27.33 -33.51
C ASN A 86 15.51 -27.77 -34.05
N VAL A 87 14.49 -27.82 -33.18
CA VAL A 87 13.11 -28.20 -33.55
C VAL A 87 12.52 -27.23 -34.56
N TYR A 88 12.69 -25.93 -34.34
CA TYR A 88 12.14 -24.89 -35.22
C TYR A 88 13.10 -24.49 -36.35
N SER A 89 14.26 -25.15 -36.47
CA SER A 89 15.29 -24.84 -37.49
C SER A 89 15.64 -23.34 -37.57
N LEU A 90 15.73 -22.68 -36.42
CA LEU A 90 15.86 -21.22 -36.35
C LEU A 90 17.25 -20.72 -36.79
N GLY A 91 18.22 -21.62 -37.02
CA GLY A 91 19.55 -21.26 -37.53
C GLY A 91 20.37 -20.39 -36.57
N LEU A 92 19.96 -20.27 -35.30
CA LEU A 92 20.62 -19.39 -34.33
C LEU A 92 21.96 -20.00 -33.93
N GLN A 93 23.04 -19.22 -34.07
CA GLN A 93 24.35 -19.62 -33.54
C GLN A 93 24.33 -19.58 -32.01
N LEU A 94 24.71 -20.69 -31.38
CA LEU A 94 24.80 -20.73 -29.92
C LEU A 94 25.87 -19.76 -29.41
N PRO A 95 25.61 -19.01 -28.32
CA PRO A 95 26.59 -18.11 -27.73
C PRO A 95 27.86 -18.87 -27.31
N ARG A 96 29.05 -18.36 -27.64
CA ARG A 96 30.32 -18.90 -27.12
C ARG A 96 30.45 -18.55 -25.65
N GLU A 97 31.03 -19.46 -24.86
CA GLU A 97 31.17 -19.31 -23.40
C GLU A 97 31.90 -18.04 -22.95
N ARG A 98 32.75 -17.45 -23.80
CA ARG A 98 33.39 -16.14 -23.53
C ARG A 98 32.44 -14.94 -23.53
N GLN A 99 31.19 -15.09 -23.98
CA GLN A 99 30.17 -14.03 -23.98
C GLN A 99 29.18 -14.16 -22.80
N ILE A 100 29.31 -15.21 -21.97
CA ILE A 100 28.46 -15.40 -20.79
C ILE A 100 29.06 -14.58 -19.64
N ILE A 101 28.64 -13.33 -19.54
CA ILE A 101 28.97 -12.49 -18.37
C ILE A 101 27.94 -12.80 -17.29
N HIS A 102 28.36 -13.37 -16.17
CA HIS A 102 27.51 -13.47 -14.98
C HIS A 102 27.32 -12.06 -14.40
N VAL A 103 26.11 -11.52 -14.59
CA VAL A 103 25.75 -10.17 -14.15
C VAL A 103 25.13 -10.29 -12.76
N ILE A 104 25.65 -9.51 -11.80
CA ILE A 104 25.12 -9.43 -10.44
C ILE A 104 23.88 -8.50 -10.39
N GLU A 105 23.76 -7.57 -11.34
CA GLU A 105 22.60 -6.71 -11.54
C GLU A 105 21.46 -7.39 -12.31
N ASP A 106 20.25 -6.82 -12.18
CA ASP A 106 19.02 -7.26 -12.85
C ASP A 106 19.26 -7.44 -14.37
N PRO A 107 19.28 -8.69 -14.86
CA PRO A 107 19.64 -9.00 -16.24
C PRO A 107 18.64 -8.41 -17.23
N THR A 108 17.40 -8.15 -16.81
CA THR A 108 16.35 -7.60 -17.67
C THR A 108 16.67 -6.17 -18.09
N LYS A 109 17.09 -5.30 -17.15
CA LYS A 109 17.42 -3.90 -17.42
C LYS A 109 18.57 -3.78 -18.41
N ARG A 110 19.63 -4.56 -18.24
CA ARG A 110 20.79 -4.56 -19.14
C ARG A 110 20.46 -5.12 -20.54
N LEU A 111 19.58 -6.11 -20.62
CA LEU A 111 19.08 -6.63 -21.90
C LEU A 111 18.26 -5.57 -22.65
N TYR A 112 17.37 -4.85 -21.96
CA TYR A 112 16.62 -3.74 -22.55
C TYR A 112 17.53 -2.62 -23.04
N GLU A 113 18.52 -2.20 -22.25
CA GLU A 113 19.49 -1.18 -22.66
C GLU A 113 20.29 -1.61 -23.89
N LYS A 114 20.76 -2.86 -23.93
CA LYS A 114 21.53 -3.39 -25.06
C LYS A 114 20.67 -3.56 -26.33
N GLN A 115 19.42 -3.97 -26.19
CA GLN A 115 18.48 -4.08 -27.31
C GLN A 115 18.14 -2.70 -27.88
N THR A 116 17.94 -1.71 -27.01
CA THR A 116 17.67 -0.32 -27.41
C THR A 116 18.87 0.29 -28.15
N GLN A 117 20.09 0.10 -27.66
CA GLN A 117 21.32 0.54 -28.35
C GLN A 117 21.52 -0.15 -29.71
N SER A 118 21.21 -1.45 -29.80
CA SER A 118 21.32 -2.19 -31.06
C SER A 118 20.31 -1.68 -32.10
N MET A 119 19.10 -1.32 -31.70
CA MET A 119 18.09 -0.78 -32.62
C MET A 119 18.44 0.62 -33.11
N LEU A 120 18.97 1.47 -32.22
CA LEU A 120 19.43 2.82 -32.58
C LEU A 120 20.61 2.79 -33.57
N THR A 121 21.50 1.81 -33.43
CA THR A 121 22.65 1.68 -34.33
C THR A 121 22.24 1.09 -35.69
N ALA A 122 21.27 0.16 -35.71
CA ALA A 122 20.75 -0.44 -36.93
C ALA A 122 19.88 0.53 -37.77
N SER A 123 19.27 1.54 -37.15
CA SER A 123 18.49 2.58 -37.85
C SER A 123 19.33 3.72 -38.44
N THR A 124 20.65 3.68 -38.27
CA THR A 124 21.57 4.74 -38.74
C THR A 124 22.36 4.31 -40.00
N PHE A 125 21.89 3.28 -40.71
CA PHE A 125 22.43 2.82 -41.99
C PHE A 125 21.34 2.73 -43.06
#